data_AF-A0A1T4WKI5-F1
#
_entry.id   AF-A0A1T4WKI5-F1
#
_cell.length_a   1.000
_cell.length_b   1.000
_cell.length_c   1.000
_cell.angle_alpha   90.00
_cell.angle_beta   90.00
_cell.angle_gamma   90.00
#
_symmetry.space_group_name_H-M   'P 1'
#
loop_
_entity.id
_entity.type
_entity.pdbx_description
1 polymer ?
#
loop_
_entity_poly.entity_id
_entity_poly.type
_entity_poly.pdbx_seq_one_letter_code
_entity_poly.pdbx_strand_id
1 'polypeptide(L)'
;MPAHTRIQTFLHAVRARMDRARLARIVSAVFCVVSVLLAIWCLLWILQGYAVPKYGYFRAAFGMALFSTLLWWLSRPDQRKAARFADDHFGLKDALSSHLGFQEQQREGEFIALQVEDTARRIESCEPASIPIRWSRRLLTWGAILLVSSLVMGFKKPSPIVMERLSLEQETSAKTEEINKELEKQIEELLTQSPEDERELLQPEEWKKWLEELRQTKDQKAALRQYAELERRITEAAQKLSLRSQEQLLAKAAAELSQEAPLRPMAKALEQKDYKQAAEQLRKMQPKADDQKPDEARQELARLKAAAQRMAAAARSYQQRSGQNSSQKSGSQSQSQNNASTSPKSSQSGQQAQGSQGASSSESMDQQMISLEQQVNQLEQHMQQNPSSTECKNCQNQVQQQIAKLSQSLCRSAAQCNAAKKLTSLSQCTSKCQSYLSNKQCNSLSQSLGQNTGKGIGAGSSESRRTESELSQDNGKRDQLQGQKGAGPSSTSIEAADSGSGTVSRQASHQERTWQRQVESFVQREDVPAEVKAGVKEYFKAIQQVGEEQPTQPASN
;
A
#
# COMPACT_ATOMS: atom_id res chain seq x y z
N MET A 1 -17.05 12.04 86.29
CA MET A 1 -16.64 12.67 85.03
C MET A 1 -17.28 14.04 84.96
N PRO A 2 -16.55 15.12 84.62
CA PRO A 2 -17.14 16.45 84.48
C PRO A 2 -18.27 16.43 83.45
N ALA A 3 -19.32 17.23 83.69
CA ALA A 3 -20.52 17.28 82.85
C ALA A 3 -20.19 17.52 81.37
N HIS A 4 -19.19 18.38 81.11
CA HIS A 4 -18.67 18.67 79.77
C HIS A 4 -18.14 17.43 79.03
N THR A 5 -17.31 16.60 79.68
CA THR A 5 -16.78 15.40 79.02
C THR A 5 -17.87 14.39 78.69
N ARG A 6 -18.94 14.33 79.49
CA ARG A 6 -20.10 13.45 79.23
C ARG A 6 -20.89 13.90 77.99
N ILE A 7 -21.09 15.20 77.84
CA ILE A 7 -21.75 15.77 76.66
C ILE A 7 -20.90 15.51 75.40
N GLN A 8 -19.58 15.69 75.49
CA GLN A 8 -18.68 15.43 74.38
C GLN A 8 -18.64 13.95 73.97
N THR A 9 -18.54 13.02 74.93
CA THR A 9 -18.55 11.58 74.62
C THR A 9 -19.88 11.14 73.99
N PHE A 10 -21.00 11.68 74.48
CA PHE A 10 -22.31 11.46 73.88
C PHE A 10 -22.38 11.99 72.44
N LEU A 11 -21.96 13.24 72.20
CA LEU A 11 -21.93 13.82 70.85
C LEU A 11 -21.00 13.07 69.89
N HIS A 12 -19.85 12.60 70.36
CA HIS A 12 -18.95 11.75 69.58
C HIS A 12 -19.62 10.40 69.22
N ALA A 13 -20.34 9.78 70.16
CA ALA A 13 -21.07 8.54 69.91
C ALA A 13 -22.22 8.74 68.90
N VAL A 14 -22.99 9.82 69.03
CA VAL A 14 -24.06 10.17 68.08
C VAL A 14 -23.48 10.46 66.70
N ARG A 15 -22.41 11.27 66.62
CA ARG A 15 -21.71 11.56 65.35
C ARG A 15 -21.21 10.30 64.68
N ALA A 16 -20.55 9.41 65.42
CA ALA A 16 -20.05 8.15 64.86
C ALA A 16 -21.19 7.27 64.32
N ARG A 17 -22.38 7.27 64.93
CA ARG A 17 -23.54 6.55 64.41
C ARG A 17 -24.17 7.22 63.19
N MET A 18 -24.28 8.54 63.19
CA MET A 18 -24.72 9.29 62.01
C MET A 18 -23.78 9.06 60.83
N ASP A 19 -22.47 9.01 61.08
CA ASP A 19 -21.45 8.73 60.06
C ASP A 19 -21.61 7.32 59.49
N ARG A 20 -21.86 6.31 60.33
CA ARG A 20 -22.15 4.93 59.88
C ARG A 20 -23.44 4.85 59.07
N ALA A 21 -24.50 5.53 59.50
CA ALA A 21 -25.78 5.54 58.78
C ALA A 21 -25.67 6.26 57.42
N ARG A 22 -24.90 7.35 57.37
CA ARG A 22 -24.62 8.08 56.12
C ARG A 22 -23.72 7.27 55.20
N LEU A 23 -22.67 6.64 55.73
CA LEU A 23 -21.80 5.74 54.97
C LEU A 23 -22.61 4.61 54.33
N ALA A 24 -23.51 3.96 55.07
CA ALA A 24 -24.38 2.91 54.53
C ALA A 24 -25.26 3.41 53.36
N ARG A 25 -25.80 4.63 53.44
CA ARG A 25 -26.57 5.25 52.34
C ARG A 25 -25.70 5.61 51.14
N ILE A 26 -24.52 6.20 51.36
CA ILE A 26 -23.59 6.55 50.29
C ILE A 26 -23.09 5.30 49.58
N VAL A 27 -22.64 4.28 50.33
CA VAL A 27 -22.17 3.01 49.77
C VAL A 27 -23.26 2.33 48.96
N SER A 28 -24.51 2.26 49.46
CA SER A 28 -25.61 1.64 48.71
C SER A 28 -26.00 2.43 47.46
N ALA A 29 -25.98 3.77 47.49
CA ALA A 29 -26.23 4.61 46.32
C ALA A 29 -25.11 4.47 45.27
N VAL A 30 -23.84 4.57 45.69
CA VAL A 30 -22.66 4.41 44.83
C VAL A 30 -22.63 3.02 44.22
N PHE A 31 -22.91 1.97 45.01
CA PHE A 31 -23.02 0.60 44.53
C PHE A 31 -24.06 0.48 43.41
N CYS A 32 -25.26 1.04 43.60
CA CYS A 32 -26.31 1.02 42.58
C CYS A 32 -25.89 1.75 41.29
N VAL A 33 -25.30 2.95 41.40
CA VAL A 33 -24.84 3.73 40.25
C VAL A 33 -23.73 3.01 39.49
N VAL A 34 -22.73 2.46 40.20
CA VAL A 34 -21.63 1.71 39.58
C VAL A 34 -22.16 0.46 38.89
N SER A 35 -23.09 -0.28 39.50
CA SER A 35 -23.71 -1.45 38.86
C SER A 35 -24.47 -1.09 37.58
N VAL A 36 -25.20 0.05 37.55
CA VAL A 36 -25.87 0.54 36.33
C VAL A 36 -24.85 0.88 35.23
N LEU A 37 -23.80 1.63 35.58
CA LEU A 37 -22.76 1.99 34.62
C LEU A 37 -22.02 0.77 34.08
N LEU A 38 -21.73 -0.21 34.94
CA LEU A 38 -21.12 -1.48 34.56
C LEU A 38 -22.04 -2.28 33.62
N ALA A 39 -23.34 -2.31 33.88
CA ALA A 39 -24.31 -2.98 33.03
C ALA A 39 -24.39 -2.33 31.64
N ILE A 40 -24.42 -0.99 31.57
CA ILE A 40 -24.39 -0.24 30.30
C ILE A 40 -23.09 -0.54 29.54
N TRP A 41 -21.95 -0.51 30.23
CA TRP A 41 -20.66 -0.86 29.63
C TRP A 41 -20.64 -2.28 29.05
N CYS A 42 -21.12 -3.28 29.80
CA CYS A 42 -21.22 -4.66 29.32
C CYS A 42 -22.13 -4.78 28.09
N LEU A 43 -23.27 -4.09 28.11
CA LEU A 43 -24.24 -4.10 27.03
C LEU A 43 -23.66 -3.51 25.74
N LEU A 44 -22.86 -2.44 25.82
CA LEU A 44 -22.16 -1.87 24.66
C LEU A 44 -21.16 -2.85 24.04
N TRP A 45 -20.38 -3.57 24.85
CA TRP A 45 -19.43 -4.58 24.36
C TRP A 45 -20.14 -5.76 23.67
N ILE A 46 -21.24 -6.22 24.26
CA ILE A 46 -22.06 -7.29 23.69
C ILE A 46 -22.72 -6.87 22.37
N LEU A 47 -23.23 -5.64 22.29
CA LEU A 47 -23.78 -5.07 21.05
C LEU A 47 -22.73 -5.00 19.94
N GLN A 48 -21.48 -4.74 20.28
CA GLN A 48 -20.36 -4.77 19.33
C GLN A 48 -19.86 -6.20 19.02
N GLY A 49 -20.37 -7.22 19.72
CA GLY A 49 -20.00 -8.63 19.53
C GLY A 49 -18.70 -9.07 20.21
N TYR A 50 -18.08 -8.18 20.99
CA TYR A 50 -16.84 -8.46 21.71
C TYR A 50 -17.12 -9.02 23.12
N ALA A 51 -16.19 -9.82 23.65
CA ALA A 51 -16.25 -10.25 25.05
C ALA A 51 -15.87 -9.12 26.00
N VAL A 52 -16.57 -9.02 27.12
CA VAL A 52 -16.31 -8.01 28.14
C VAL A 52 -14.92 -8.26 28.75
N PRO A 53 -14.00 -7.26 28.74
CA PRO A 53 -12.67 -7.44 29.30
C PRO A 53 -12.73 -7.62 30.82
N LYS A 54 -12.11 -8.69 31.35
CA LYS A 54 -12.09 -9.01 32.79
C LYS A 54 -11.53 -7.89 33.67
N TYR A 55 -10.57 -7.13 33.14
CA TYR A 55 -9.98 -5.97 33.83
C TYR A 55 -10.99 -4.85 34.13
N GLY A 56 -12.09 -4.76 33.37
CA GLY A 56 -13.16 -3.79 33.61
C GLY A 56 -13.80 -3.96 34.99
N TYR A 57 -14.03 -5.19 35.44
CA TYR A 57 -14.62 -5.48 36.74
C TYR A 57 -13.71 -5.05 37.90
N PHE A 58 -12.40 -5.28 37.78
CA PHE A 58 -11.43 -4.84 38.78
C PHE A 58 -11.38 -3.32 38.91
N ARG A 59 -11.39 -2.59 37.77
CA ARG A 59 -11.43 -1.13 37.76
C ARG A 59 -12.72 -0.59 38.38
N ALA A 60 -13.87 -1.21 38.09
CA ALA A 60 -15.15 -0.81 38.66
C ALA A 60 -15.18 -1.03 40.20
N ALA A 61 -14.67 -2.16 40.68
CA ALA A 61 -14.59 -2.44 42.11
C ALA A 61 -13.69 -1.44 42.85
N PHE A 62 -12.50 -1.16 42.30
CA PHE A 62 -11.58 -0.18 42.86
C PHE A 62 -12.14 1.24 42.82
N GLY A 63 -12.74 1.62 41.70
CA GLY A 63 -13.44 2.90 41.55
C GLY A 63 -14.55 3.07 42.58
N MET A 64 -15.37 2.04 42.81
CA MET A 64 -16.43 2.07 43.82
C MET A 64 -15.88 2.33 45.24
N ALA A 65 -14.77 1.68 45.62
CA ALA A 65 -14.12 1.89 46.91
C ALA A 65 -13.57 3.33 47.05
N LEU A 66 -12.94 3.87 46.01
CA LEU A 66 -12.43 5.24 46.02
C LEU A 66 -13.55 6.29 46.04
N PHE A 67 -14.58 6.14 45.20
CA PHE A 67 -15.68 7.09 45.15
C PHE A 67 -16.51 7.09 46.44
N SER A 68 -16.75 5.91 47.04
CA SER A 68 -17.47 5.84 48.31
C SER A 68 -16.68 6.44 49.47
N THR A 69 -15.37 6.23 49.54
CA THR A 69 -14.51 6.85 50.57
C THR A 69 -14.40 8.36 50.39
N LEU A 70 -14.25 8.84 49.14
CA LEU A 70 -14.22 10.27 48.82
C LEU A 70 -15.55 10.96 49.16
N LEU A 71 -16.69 10.41 48.73
CA LEU A 71 -18.00 10.96 49.04
C LEU A 71 -18.29 10.93 50.54
N TRP A 72 -17.86 9.89 51.24
CA TRP A 72 -17.96 9.83 52.70
C TRP A 72 -17.13 10.92 53.38
N TRP A 73 -15.89 11.12 52.94
CA TRP A 73 -14.98 12.15 53.48
C TRP A 73 -15.54 13.56 53.25
N LEU A 74 -16.00 13.86 52.03
CA LEU A 74 -16.63 15.14 51.69
C LEU A 74 -17.96 15.36 52.41
N SER A 75 -18.69 14.28 52.72
CA SER A 75 -19.98 14.33 53.39
C SER A 75 -19.88 14.20 54.91
N ARG A 76 -18.72 14.43 55.53
CA ARG A 76 -18.61 14.37 57.00
C ARG A 76 -19.51 15.42 57.64
N PRO A 77 -20.46 15.04 58.52
CA PRO A 77 -21.30 15.98 59.24
C PRO A 77 -20.45 16.78 60.22
N ASP A 78 -20.76 18.07 60.24
CA ASP A 78 -20.23 18.99 61.23
C ASP A 78 -20.83 18.69 62.62
N GLN A 79 -20.10 18.99 63.70
CA GLN A 79 -20.53 18.73 65.07
C GLN A 79 -21.86 19.42 65.39
N ARG A 80 -22.07 20.63 64.86
CA ARG A 80 -23.35 21.37 65.01
C ARG A 80 -24.55 20.62 64.42
N LYS A 81 -24.36 19.93 63.28
CA LYS A 81 -25.42 19.11 62.66
C LYS A 81 -25.72 17.87 63.48
N ALA A 82 -24.70 17.27 64.10
CA ALA A 82 -24.88 16.13 65.00
C ALA A 82 -25.61 16.53 66.28
N ALA A 83 -25.29 17.69 66.87
CA ALA A 83 -25.98 18.22 68.03
C ALA A 83 -27.47 18.52 67.74
N ARG A 84 -27.77 19.25 66.65
CA ARG A 84 -29.16 19.50 66.24
C ARG A 84 -29.94 18.20 66.00
N PHE A 85 -29.33 17.24 65.30
CA PHE A 85 -29.99 15.95 65.07
C PHE A 85 -30.25 15.19 66.38
N ALA A 86 -29.33 15.23 67.33
CA ALA A 86 -29.52 14.65 68.66
C ALA A 86 -30.63 15.37 69.43
N ASP A 87 -30.65 16.71 69.39
CA ASP A 87 -31.68 17.52 70.04
C ASP A 87 -33.07 17.19 69.49
N ASP A 88 -33.21 17.09 68.17
CA ASP A 88 -34.46 16.73 67.50
C ASP A 88 -34.90 15.28 67.81
N HIS A 89 -33.95 14.33 67.78
CA HIS A 89 -34.26 12.91 67.96
C HIS A 89 -34.62 12.56 69.40
N PHE A 90 -33.97 13.17 70.39
CA PHE A 90 -34.19 12.91 71.82
C PHE A 90 -35.10 13.95 72.49
N GLY A 91 -35.53 14.99 71.77
CA GLY A 91 -36.40 16.03 72.30
C GLY A 91 -35.73 16.96 73.31
N LEU A 92 -34.41 17.20 73.16
CA LEU A 92 -33.62 17.99 74.12
C LEU A 92 -33.76 19.52 73.97
N LYS A 93 -34.66 19.99 73.09
CA LYS A 93 -34.99 21.43 72.89
C LYS A 93 -33.75 22.31 72.72
N ASP A 94 -32.87 21.97 71.78
CA ASP A 94 -31.65 22.72 71.46
C ASP A 94 -30.61 22.82 72.59
N ALA A 95 -30.68 21.96 73.62
CA ALA A 95 -29.73 21.98 74.73
C ALA A 95 -28.29 21.70 74.27
N LEU A 96 -28.08 20.72 73.38
CA LEU A 96 -26.75 20.36 72.88
C LEU A 96 -26.22 21.41 71.91
N SER A 97 -27.07 21.94 71.03
CA SER A 97 -26.67 22.97 70.09
C SER A 97 -26.34 24.29 70.79
N SER A 98 -27.09 24.66 71.83
CA SER A 98 -26.79 25.81 72.70
C SER A 98 -25.47 25.61 73.43
N HIS A 99 -25.22 24.42 73.97
CA HIS A 99 -23.95 24.09 74.65
C HIS A 99 -22.74 24.29 73.73
N LEU A 100 -22.78 23.78 72.50
CA LEU A 100 -21.71 23.99 71.51
C LEU A 100 -21.54 25.48 71.16
N GLY A 101 -22.65 26.22 71.04
CA GLY A 101 -22.62 27.66 70.80
C GLY A 101 -21.94 28.44 71.93
N PHE A 102 -22.20 28.08 73.18
CA PHE A 102 -21.52 28.70 74.33
C PHE A 102 -20.04 28.32 74.41
N GLN A 103 -19.70 27.07 74.08
CA GLN A 103 -18.30 26.62 74.06
C GLN A 103 -17.48 27.37 73.00
N GLU A 104 -18.01 27.57 71.80
CA GLU A 104 -17.33 28.32 70.73
C GLU A 104 -17.14 29.80 71.07
N GLN A 105 -18.09 30.41 71.79
CA GLN A 105 -18.03 31.81 72.21
C GLN A 105 -17.18 32.03 73.47
N GLN A 106 -16.63 30.97 74.08
CA GLN A 106 -15.85 31.02 75.32
C GLN A 106 -16.55 31.81 76.44
N ARG A 107 -17.89 31.73 76.53
CA ARG A 107 -18.63 32.44 77.58
C ARG A 107 -18.61 31.61 78.86
N GLU A 108 -18.05 32.18 79.91
CA GLU A 108 -18.07 31.62 81.26
C GLU A 108 -19.12 32.35 82.11
N GLY A 109 -19.92 31.59 82.85
CA GLY A 109 -20.93 32.14 83.75
C GLY A 109 -21.63 31.04 84.55
N GLU A 110 -22.05 31.35 85.77
CA GLU A 110 -22.71 30.38 86.67
C GLU A 110 -23.99 29.79 86.05
N PHE A 111 -24.75 30.60 85.32
CA PHE A 111 -25.93 30.14 84.59
C PHE A 111 -25.59 29.10 83.50
N ILE A 112 -24.47 29.31 82.78
CA ILE A 112 -24.00 28.37 81.75
C ILE A 112 -23.57 27.06 82.42
N ALA A 113 -22.89 27.12 83.57
CA ALA A 113 -22.50 25.94 84.32
C ALA A 113 -23.72 25.09 84.76
N LEU A 114 -24.79 25.74 85.23
CA LEU A 114 -26.04 25.07 85.58
C LEU A 114 -26.73 24.44 84.36
N GLN A 115 -26.77 25.14 83.22
CA GLN A 115 -27.34 24.60 81.98
C GLN A 115 -26.55 23.39 81.48
N VAL A 116 -25.21 23.40 81.62
CA VAL A 116 -24.35 22.26 81.28
C VAL A 116 -24.66 21.06 82.16
N GLU A 117 -24.88 21.26 83.46
CA GLU A 117 -25.20 20.17 84.38
C GLU A 117 -26.59 19.58 84.12
N ASP A 118 -27.62 20.42 83.88
CA ASP A 118 -28.96 19.94 83.53
C ASP A 118 -28.95 19.17 82.19
N THR A 119 -28.22 19.69 81.19
CA THR A 119 -28.04 19.03 79.90
C THR A 119 -27.37 17.67 80.08
N ALA A 120 -26.34 17.58 80.92
CA ALA A 120 -25.67 16.31 81.20
C ALA A 120 -26.59 15.29 81.88
N ARG A 121 -27.44 15.71 82.83
CA ARG A 121 -28.42 14.83 83.48
C ARG A 121 -29.48 14.30 82.51
N ARG A 122 -29.97 15.15 81.60
CA ARG A 122 -30.94 14.73 80.57
C ARG A 122 -30.34 13.70 79.61
N ILE A 123 -29.09 13.89 79.21
CA ILE A 123 -28.37 12.98 78.31
C ILE A 123 -28.12 11.60 78.93
N GLU A 124 -27.97 11.49 80.25
CA GLU A 124 -27.78 10.18 80.91
C GLU A 124 -28.93 9.20 80.66
N SER A 125 -30.15 9.72 80.45
CA SER A 125 -31.33 8.90 80.11
C SER A 125 -31.41 8.55 78.62
N CYS A 126 -30.63 9.21 77.77
CA CYS A 126 -30.67 9.04 76.32
C CYS A 126 -29.61 8.03 75.88
N GLU A 127 -30.04 6.94 75.24
CA GLU A 127 -29.11 6.01 74.62
C GLU A 127 -28.79 6.44 73.17
N PRO A 128 -27.52 6.75 72.83
CA PRO A 128 -27.11 6.96 71.44
C PRO A 128 -27.45 5.77 70.54
N ALA A 129 -27.63 4.59 71.16
CA ALA A 129 -27.89 3.34 70.49
C ALA A 129 -29.24 3.24 69.79
N SER A 130 -30.19 4.09 70.18
CA SER A 130 -31.55 4.13 69.64
C SER A 130 -31.64 4.61 68.18
N ILE A 131 -30.63 5.35 67.68
CA ILE A 131 -30.63 5.90 66.31
C ILE A 131 -30.54 4.73 65.29
N PRO A 132 -31.59 4.48 64.48
CA PRO A 132 -31.62 3.31 63.60
C PRO A 132 -30.77 3.51 62.34
N ILE A 133 -29.86 2.57 62.10
CA ILE A 133 -29.09 2.51 60.85
C ILE A 133 -29.98 1.91 59.76
N ARG A 134 -30.69 2.77 59.02
CA ARG A 134 -31.56 2.35 57.91
C ARG A 134 -30.74 2.10 56.65
N TRP A 135 -30.49 0.82 56.35
CA TRP A 135 -29.97 0.38 55.05
C TRP A 135 -31.09 0.42 54.00
N SER A 136 -30.87 1.09 52.88
CA SER A 136 -31.83 1.11 51.77
C SER A 136 -31.83 -0.24 51.04
N ARG A 137 -32.56 -1.22 51.59
CA ARG A 137 -32.67 -2.60 51.05
C ARG A 137 -33.04 -2.61 49.56
N ARG A 138 -33.87 -1.66 49.12
CA ARG A 138 -34.26 -1.50 47.71
C ARG A 138 -33.06 -1.19 46.79
N LEU A 139 -32.19 -0.26 47.17
CA LEU A 139 -31.03 0.10 46.34
C LEU A 139 -30.01 -1.04 46.28
N LEU A 140 -29.81 -1.76 47.38
CA LEU A 140 -28.88 -2.90 47.41
C LEU A 140 -29.39 -4.08 46.59
N THR A 141 -30.69 -4.37 46.64
CA THR A 141 -31.30 -5.44 45.83
C THR A 141 -31.20 -5.12 44.34
N TRP A 142 -31.55 -3.90 43.91
CA TRP A 142 -31.36 -3.47 42.52
C TRP A 142 -29.89 -3.52 42.08
N GLY A 143 -28.98 -2.99 42.89
CA GLY A 143 -27.55 -3.01 42.59
C GLY A 143 -26.99 -4.44 42.50
N ALA A 144 -27.47 -5.37 43.34
CA ALA A 144 -27.04 -6.76 43.34
C ALA A 144 -27.57 -7.52 42.12
N ILE A 145 -28.84 -7.33 41.76
CA ILE A 145 -29.43 -7.92 40.55
C ILE A 145 -28.67 -7.46 39.30
N LEU A 146 -28.39 -6.15 39.18
CA LEU A 146 -27.62 -5.60 38.07
C LEU A 146 -26.18 -6.13 38.03
N LEU A 147 -25.54 -6.26 39.19
CA LEU A 147 -24.19 -6.80 39.28
C LEU A 147 -24.15 -8.28 38.86
N VAL A 148 -25.07 -9.10 39.36
CA VAL A 148 -25.18 -10.51 38.94
C VAL A 148 -25.48 -10.62 37.44
N SER A 149 -26.38 -9.79 36.91
CA SER A 149 -26.66 -9.75 35.47
C SER A 149 -25.39 -9.40 34.66
N SER A 150 -24.63 -8.40 35.09
CA SER A 150 -23.37 -8.01 34.43
C SER A 150 -22.29 -9.10 34.51
N LEU A 151 -22.27 -9.89 35.59
CA LEU A 151 -21.34 -11.00 35.78
C LEU A 151 -21.70 -12.16 34.85
N VAL A 152 -22.98 -12.53 34.74
CA VAL A 152 -23.47 -13.56 33.81
C VAL A 152 -23.16 -13.17 32.36
N MET A 153 -23.32 -11.90 32.00
CA MET A 153 -22.93 -11.39 30.69
C MET A 153 -21.43 -11.53 30.40
N GLY A 154 -20.57 -11.43 31.41
CA GLY A 154 -19.12 -11.61 31.29
C GLY A 154 -18.69 -13.03 30.91
N PHE A 155 -19.55 -14.04 31.11
CA PHE A 155 -19.27 -15.43 30.73
C PHE A 155 -19.67 -15.77 29.29
N LYS A 156 -20.37 -14.88 28.56
CA LYS A 156 -20.67 -15.12 27.14
C LYS A 156 -19.38 -15.06 26.32
N LYS A 157 -19.13 -16.11 25.55
CA LYS A 157 -18.02 -16.15 24.58
C LYS A 157 -18.25 -15.07 23.50
N PRO A 158 -17.17 -14.52 22.91
CA PRO A 158 -17.28 -13.57 21.80
C PRO A 158 -18.05 -14.22 20.64
N SER A 159 -18.72 -13.39 19.84
CA SER A 159 -19.42 -13.85 18.64
C SER A 159 -18.45 -14.60 17.71
N PRO A 160 -18.85 -15.70 17.06
CA PRO A 160 -17.98 -16.46 16.14
C PRO A 160 -17.43 -15.57 15.02
N ILE A 161 -18.18 -14.56 14.58
CA ILE A 161 -17.76 -13.59 13.55
C ILE A 161 -16.56 -12.76 14.02
N VAL A 162 -16.55 -12.34 15.28
CA VAL A 162 -15.47 -11.53 15.85
C VAL A 162 -14.24 -12.40 16.11
N MET A 163 -14.46 -13.65 16.58
CA MET A 163 -13.38 -14.63 16.72
C MET A 163 -12.70 -14.92 15.38
N GLU A 164 -13.48 -15.14 14.32
CA GLU A 164 -12.96 -15.38 12.98
C GLU A 164 -12.16 -14.18 12.47
N ARG A 165 -12.67 -12.95 12.66
CA ARG A 165 -11.93 -11.72 12.33
C ARG A 165 -10.61 -11.63 13.09
N LEU A 166 -10.61 -11.85 14.40
CA LEU A 166 -9.39 -11.80 15.21
C LEU A 166 -8.39 -12.88 14.79
N SER A 167 -8.84 -14.09 14.47
CA SER A 167 -7.96 -15.13 13.94
C SER A 167 -7.41 -14.76 12.56
N LEU A 168 -8.22 -14.18 11.68
CA LEU A 168 -7.77 -13.71 10.37
C LEU A 168 -6.76 -12.56 10.50
N GLU A 169 -6.96 -11.63 11.44
CA GLU A 169 -6.00 -10.56 11.73
C GLU A 169 -4.68 -11.12 12.25
N GLN A 170 -4.72 -12.09 13.16
CA GLN A 170 -3.51 -12.76 13.67
C GLN A 170 -2.78 -13.52 12.57
N GLU A 171 -3.50 -14.34 11.80
CA GLU A 171 -2.92 -15.06 10.66
C GLU A 171 -2.35 -14.11 9.60
N THR A 172 -3.04 -13.00 9.32
CA THR A 172 -2.55 -11.99 8.37
C THR A 172 -1.26 -11.40 8.90
N SER A 173 -1.21 -10.96 10.16
CA SER A 173 0.00 -10.38 10.76
C SER A 173 1.19 -11.35 10.74
N ALA A 174 1.00 -12.62 11.11
CA ALA A 174 2.03 -13.64 11.07
C ALA A 174 2.53 -13.91 9.64
N LYS A 175 1.63 -13.96 8.67
CA LYS A 175 1.97 -14.15 7.25
C LYS A 175 2.67 -12.93 6.66
N THR A 176 2.24 -11.73 6.98
CA THR A 176 2.91 -10.49 6.56
C THR A 176 4.33 -10.44 7.11
N GLU A 177 4.53 -10.89 8.36
CA GLU A 177 5.87 -11.01 8.95
C GLU A 177 6.73 -12.07 8.23
N GLU A 178 6.19 -13.24 7.93
CA GLU A 178 6.90 -14.31 7.18
C GLU A 178 7.28 -13.84 5.77
N ILE A 179 6.35 -13.20 5.06
CA ILE A 179 6.58 -12.62 3.74
C ILE A 179 7.68 -11.56 3.79
N ASN A 180 7.64 -10.68 4.80
CA ASN A 180 8.66 -9.63 4.94
C ASN A 180 10.05 -10.25 5.17
N LYS A 181 10.16 -11.29 6.02
CA LYS A 181 11.42 -12.01 6.23
C LYS A 181 11.92 -12.70 4.96
N GLU A 182 11.02 -13.27 4.16
CA GLU A 182 11.40 -13.92 2.89
C GLU A 182 11.89 -12.89 1.86
N LEU A 183 11.21 -11.74 1.74
CA LEU A 183 11.66 -10.65 0.88
C LEU A 183 13.01 -10.08 1.33
N GLU A 184 13.23 -9.95 2.64
CA GLU A 184 14.51 -9.51 3.19
C GLU A 184 15.64 -10.48 2.83
N LYS A 185 15.43 -11.78 3.01
CA LYS A 185 16.39 -12.83 2.61
C LYS A 185 16.69 -12.78 1.12
N GLN A 186 15.67 -12.61 0.27
CA GLN A 186 15.87 -12.51 -1.17
C GLN A 186 16.68 -11.25 -1.53
N ILE A 187 16.43 -10.12 -0.88
CA ILE A 187 17.24 -8.90 -1.07
C ILE A 187 18.69 -9.14 -0.64
N GLU A 188 18.93 -9.80 0.50
CA GLU A 188 20.28 -10.12 0.98
C GLU A 188 21.02 -11.13 0.09
N GLU A 189 20.34 -12.16 -0.40
CA GLU A 189 20.88 -13.12 -1.35
C GLU A 189 21.25 -12.42 -2.66
N LEU A 190 20.35 -11.56 -3.18
CA LEU A 190 20.60 -10.74 -4.35
C LEU A 190 21.81 -9.82 -4.15
N LEU A 191 21.95 -9.20 -2.97
CA LEU A 191 23.09 -8.36 -2.63
C LEU A 191 24.39 -9.15 -2.59
N THR A 192 24.37 -10.33 -1.99
CA THR A 192 25.55 -11.20 -1.86
C THR A 192 26.02 -11.70 -3.22
N GLN A 193 25.09 -12.07 -4.11
CA GLN A 193 25.38 -12.52 -5.48
C GLN A 193 25.73 -11.39 -6.46
N SER A 194 25.51 -10.13 -6.09
CA SER A 194 25.80 -8.98 -6.96
C SER A 194 27.24 -8.48 -6.76
N PRO A 195 28.05 -8.34 -7.82
CA PRO A 195 29.34 -7.64 -7.75
C PRO A 195 29.15 -6.18 -7.32
N GLU A 196 30.19 -5.55 -6.78
CA GLU A 196 30.13 -4.17 -6.24
C GLU A 196 29.58 -3.16 -7.25
N ASP A 197 29.96 -3.27 -8.53
CA ASP A 197 29.46 -2.44 -9.62
C ASP A 197 27.92 -2.54 -9.81
N GLU A 198 27.32 -3.71 -9.53
CA GLU A 198 25.86 -3.90 -9.59
C GLU A 198 25.18 -3.31 -8.35
N ARG A 199 25.85 -3.34 -7.18
CA ARG A 199 25.28 -2.86 -5.90
C ARG A 199 25.04 -1.36 -5.91
N GLU A 200 25.94 -0.57 -6.49
CA GLU A 200 25.76 0.88 -6.61
C GLU A 200 24.54 1.25 -7.46
N LEU A 201 24.26 0.47 -8.51
CA LEU A 201 23.12 0.68 -9.40
C LEU A 201 21.77 0.27 -8.79
N LEU A 202 21.78 -0.75 -7.93
CA LEU A 202 20.57 -1.31 -7.32
C LEU A 202 20.02 -0.45 -6.18
N GLN A 203 20.85 0.43 -5.58
CA GLN A 203 20.48 1.25 -4.42
C GLN A 203 19.80 0.40 -3.31
N PRO A 204 20.47 -0.64 -2.80
CA PRO A 204 19.87 -1.63 -1.90
C PRO A 204 19.30 -1.05 -0.60
N GLU A 205 19.86 0.07 -0.15
CA GLU A 205 19.38 0.79 1.03
C GLU A 205 17.97 1.35 0.83
N GLU A 206 17.59 1.75 -0.38
CA GLU A 206 16.23 2.21 -0.66
C GLU A 206 15.23 1.05 -0.54
N TRP A 207 15.61 -0.15 -0.94
CA TRP A 207 14.74 -1.32 -0.87
C TRP A 207 14.55 -1.81 0.55
N LYS A 208 15.64 -1.81 1.35
CA LYS A 208 15.56 -2.09 2.78
C LYS A 208 14.63 -1.09 3.47
N LYS A 209 14.75 0.21 3.15
CA LYS A 209 13.84 1.24 3.66
C LYS A 209 12.39 0.98 3.25
N TRP A 210 12.11 0.62 2.00
CA TRP A 210 10.74 0.27 1.58
C TRP A 210 10.21 -0.97 2.32
N LEU A 211 11.08 -1.94 2.63
CA LEU A 211 10.72 -3.12 3.40
C LEU A 211 10.45 -2.79 4.88
N GLU A 212 11.26 -1.91 5.48
CA GLU A 212 11.04 -1.39 6.84
C GLU A 212 9.78 -0.52 6.93
N GLU A 213 9.45 0.21 5.85
CA GLU A 213 8.19 0.96 5.71
C GLU A 213 6.95 0.06 5.65
N LEU A 214 7.10 -1.24 5.31
CA LEU A 214 6.02 -2.23 5.39
C LEU A 214 5.68 -2.50 6.86
N ARG A 215 4.87 -1.62 7.44
CA ARG A 215 4.32 -1.78 8.79
C ARG A 215 3.57 -3.10 8.88
N GLN A 216 3.76 -3.81 9.99
CA GLN A 216 2.87 -4.89 10.39
C GLN A 216 1.46 -4.30 10.61
N THR A 217 0.62 -4.42 9.59
CA THR A 217 -0.78 -3.96 9.64
C THR A 217 -1.67 -5.16 9.96
N LYS A 218 -2.62 -4.97 10.89
CA LYS A 218 -3.64 -5.99 11.18
C LYS A 218 -4.67 -6.08 10.06
N ASP A 219 -4.87 -4.99 9.34
CA ASP A 219 -5.80 -4.89 8.23
C ASP A 219 -5.21 -5.50 6.95
N GLN A 220 -5.75 -6.65 6.53
CA GLN A 220 -5.40 -7.33 5.28
C GLN A 220 -5.43 -6.42 4.05
N LYS A 221 -6.43 -5.51 3.97
CA LYS A 221 -6.54 -4.54 2.87
C LYS A 221 -5.42 -3.52 2.88
N ALA A 222 -4.96 -3.10 4.07
CA ALA A 222 -3.83 -2.18 4.19
C ALA A 222 -2.53 -2.88 3.78
N ALA A 223 -2.31 -4.12 4.23
CA ALA A 223 -1.17 -4.93 3.82
C ALA A 223 -1.11 -5.10 2.29
N LEU A 224 -2.24 -5.46 1.64
CA LEU A 224 -2.30 -5.57 0.18
C LEU A 224 -1.95 -4.27 -0.54
N ARG A 225 -2.40 -3.12 -0.04
CA ARG A 225 -2.05 -1.81 -0.61
C ARG A 225 -0.56 -1.52 -0.48
N GLN A 226 0.03 -1.83 0.67
CA GLN A 226 1.46 -1.66 0.91
C GLN A 226 2.29 -2.54 -0.05
N TYR A 227 1.91 -3.80 -0.25
CA TYR A 227 2.58 -4.67 -1.22
C TYR A 227 2.39 -4.22 -2.67
N ALA A 228 1.22 -3.70 -3.04
CA ALA A 228 1.00 -3.16 -4.38
C ALA A 228 1.82 -1.88 -4.64
N GLU A 229 1.97 -1.03 -3.62
CA GLU A 229 2.85 0.14 -3.70
C GLU A 229 4.32 -0.26 -3.81
N LEU A 230 4.75 -1.25 -3.01
CA LEU A 230 6.10 -1.81 -3.10
C LEU A 230 6.37 -2.39 -4.50
N GLU A 231 5.45 -3.21 -5.03
CA GLU A 231 5.55 -3.76 -6.38
C GLU A 231 5.67 -2.65 -7.42
N ARG A 232 4.84 -1.61 -7.32
CA ARG A 232 4.92 -0.44 -8.21
C ARG A 232 6.30 0.22 -8.13
N ARG A 233 6.83 0.49 -6.94
CA ARG A 233 8.17 1.09 -6.77
C ARG A 233 9.27 0.21 -7.38
N ILE A 234 9.19 -1.11 -7.18
CA ILE A 234 10.11 -2.09 -7.78
C ILE A 234 10.02 -2.04 -9.31
N THR A 235 8.80 -2.02 -9.88
CA THR A 235 8.62 -1.94 -11.33
C THR A 235 9.09 -0.61 -11.92
N GLU A 236 8.88 0.50 -11.21
CA GLU A 236 9.39 1.82 -11.62
C GLU A 236 10.93 1.86 -11.57
N ALA A 237 11.55 1.29 -10.53
CA ALA A 237 13.01 1.11 -10.46
C ALA A 237 13.53 0.22 -11.60
N ALA A 238 12.85 -0.90 -11.87
CA ALA A 238 13.16 -1.79 -12.98
C ALA A 238 13.01 -1.09 -14.34
N GLN A 239 12.01 -0.21 -14.51
CA GLN A 239 11.82 0.58 -15.71
C GLN A 239 12.88 1.68 -15.89
N LYS A 240 13.31 2.32 -14.80
CA LYS A 240 14.43 3.28 -14.83
C LYS A 240 15.75 2.60 -15.21
N LEU A 241 15.94 1.36 -14.77
CA LEU A 241 17.04 0.50 -15.20
C LEU A 241 16.78 -0.14 -16.57
N SER A 242 15.53 -0.10 -17.08
CA SER A 242 15.18 -0.84 -18.29
C SER A 242 15.88 -0.23 -19.49
N LEU A 243 16.86 -0.98 -19.94
CA LEU A 243 17.69 -0.71 -21.09
C LEU A 243 16.96 -0.95 -22.41
N ARG A 244 15.63 -0.87 -22.47
CA ARG A 244 14.89 -1.34 -23.65
C ARG A 244 15.36 -0.68 -24.95
N SER A 245 15.73 0.60 -24.88
CA SER A 245 16.37 1.32 -25.98
C SER A 245 17.77 0.80 -26.32
N GLN A 246 18.63 0.61 -25.31
CA GLN A 246 19.99 0.11 -25.49
C GLN A 246 20.01 -1.36 -25.93
N GLU A 247 19.13 -2.23 -25.42
CA GLU A 247 18.96 -3.61 -25.86
C GLU A 247 18.57 -3.68 -27.33
N GLN A 248 17.65 -2.81 -27.79
CA GLN A 248 17.29 -2.73 -29.20
C GLN A 248 18.46 -2.26 -30.07
N LEU A 249 19.23 -1.28 -29.59
CA LEU A 249 20.43 -0.82 -30.28
C LEU A 249 21.50 -1.92 -30.36
N LEU A 250 21.75 -2.62 -29.25
CA LEU A 250 22.73 -3.71 -29.17
C LEU A 250 22.30 -4.94 -29.97
N ALA A 251 21.01 -5.26 -30.01
CA ALA A 251 20.46 -6.33 -30.85
C ALA A 251 20.61 -6.00 -32.35
N LYS A 252 20.39 -4.74 -32.75
CA LYS A 252 20.69 -4.30 -34.12
C LYS A 252 22.18 -4.35 -34.43
N ALA A 253 23.02 -3.91 -33.50
CA ALA A 253 24.47 -4.01 -33.64
C ALA A 253 24.91 -5.46 -33.80
N ALA A 254 24.33 -6.39 -33.03
CA ALA A 254 24.55 -7.83 -33.19
C ALA A 254 24.17 -8.33 -34.59
N ALA A 255 23.01 -7.92 -35.10
CA ALA A 255 22.56 -8.30 -36.44
C ALA A 255 23.51 -7.80 -37.54
N GLU A 256 23.97 -6.55 -37.44
CA GLU A 256 24.95 -5.98 -38.39
C GLU A 256 26.32 -6.64 -38.30
N LEU A 257 26.80 -6.92 -37.08
CA LEU A 257 28.07 -7.61 -36.85
C LEU A 257 28.03 -9.08 -37.32
N SER A 258 26.86 -9.72 -37.32
CA SER A 258 26.72 -11.12 -37.75
C SER A 258 26.99 -11.34 -39.25
N GLN A 259 26.91 -10.29 -40.05
CA GLN A 259 27.16 -10.32 -41.49
C GLN A 259 28.63 -10.61 -41.81
N GLU A 260 29.55 -10.34 -40.88
CA GLU A 260 30.98 -10.56 -41.06
C GLU A 260 31.47 -11.77 -40.28
N ALA A 261 32.07 -12.73 -41.00
CA ALA A 261 32.57 -13.98 -40.43
C ALA A 261 33.47 -13.80 -39.17
N PRO A 262 34.46 -12.88 -39.13
CA PRO A 262 35.31 -12.72 -37.96
C PRO A 262 34.59 -12.12 -36.73
N LEU A 263 33.46 -11.43 -36.92
CA LEU A 263 32.73 -10.72 -35.87
C LEU A 263 31.54 -11.52 -35.30
N ARG A 264 31.20 -12.65 -35.92
CA ARG A 264 30.18 -13.60 -35.43
C ARG A 264 30.26 -13.96 -33.94
N PRO A 265 31.43 -14.23 -33.33
CA PRO A 265 31.46 -14.53 -31.89
C PRO A 265 31.01 -13.33 -31.04
N MET A 266 31.38 -12.11 -31.41
CA MET A 266 30.93 -10.89 -30.72
C MET A 266 29.43 -10.65 -30.96
N ALA A 267 28.95 -10.85 -32.18
CA ALA A 267 27.53 -10.75 -32.53
C ALA A 267 26.67 -11.72 -31.70
N LYS A 268 27.09 -12.98 -31.58
CA LYS A 268 26.41 -14.00 -30.76
C LYS A 268 26.36 -13.62 -29.28
N ALA A 269 27.46 -13.11 -28.73
CA ALA A 269 27.48 -12.64 -27.33
C ALA A 269 26.51 -11.47 -27.09
N LEU A 270 26.43 -10.52 -28.02
CA LEU A 270 25.46 -9.42 -27.95
C LEU A 270 24.00 -9.90 -28.10
N GLU A 271 23.75 -10.86 -28.99
CA GLU A 271 22.42 -11.47 -29.20
C GLU A 271 21.96 -12.25 -27.96
N GLN A 272 22.88 -12.97 -27.30
CA GLN A 272 22.64 -13.69 -26.05
C GLN A 272 22.53 -12.76 -24.82
N LYS A 273 22.70 -11.45 -25.01
CA LYS A 273 22.77 -10.43 -23.94
C LYS A 273 23.94 -10.63 -22.96
N ASP A 274 24.98 -11.35 -23.37
CA ASP A 274 26.22 -11.56 -22.61
C ASP A 274 27.21 -10.42 -22.86
N TYR A 275 26.84 -9.20 -22.45
CA TYR A 275 27.60 -7.99 -22.78
C TYR A 275 29.03 -7.99 -22.20
N LYS A 276 29.31 -8.75 -21.13
CA LYS A 276 30.67 -8.93 -20.60
C LYS A 276 31.57 -9.66 -21.59
N GLN A 277 31.09 -10.74 -22.20
CA GLN A 277 31.84 -11.46 -23.22
C GLN A 277 32.03 -10.60 -24.48
N ALA A 278 30.99 -9.86 -24.89
CA ALA A 278 31.11 -8.93 -26.00
C ALA A 278 32.16 -7.83 -25.73
N ALA A 279 32.22 -7.29 -24.50
CA ALA A 279 33.22 -6.32 -24.08
C ALA A 279 34.64 -6.92 -24.10
N GLU A 280 34.82 -8.16 -23.66
CA GLU A 280 36.10 -8.87 -23.74
C GLU A 280 36.55 -9.13 -25.18
N GLN A 281 35.63 -9.56 -26.06
CA GLN A 281 35.93 -9.74 -27.48
C GLN A 281 36.33 -8.41 -28.13
N LEU A 282 35.66 -7.32 -27.78
CA LEU A 282 36.02 -5.98 -28.23
C LEU A 282 37.41 -5.54 -27.74
N ARG A 283 37.75 -5.84 -26.48
CA ARG A 283 39.10 -5.58 -25.94
C ARG A 283 40.18 -6.43 -26.61
N LYS A 284 39.88 -7.68 -26.97
CA LYS A 284 40.81 -8.56 -27.71
C LYS A 284 41.13 -8.05 -29.12
N MET A 285 40.23 -7.26 -29.71
CA MET A 285 40.45 -6.60 -31.01
C MET A 285 41.23 -5.27 -30.90
N GLN A 286 41.68 -4.86 -29.70
CA GLN A 286 42.52 -3.66 -29.58
C GLN A 286 43.85 -3.89 -30.28
N PRO A 287 44.27 -2.97 -31.18
CA PRO A 287 45.54 -3.09 -31.87
C PRO A 287 46.67 -3.02 -30.86
N LYS A 288 47.44 -4.11 -30.73
CA LYS A 288 48.67 -4.13 -29.96
C LYS A 288 49.76 -3.42 -30.76
N ALA A 289 50.48 -2.50 -30.11
CA ALA A 289 51.59 -1.76 -30.72
C ALA A 289 52.87 -2.62 -30.84
N ASP A 290 52.74 -3.88 -31.26
CA ASP A 290 53.90 -4.75 -31.47
C ASP A 290 54.47 -4.49 -32.87
N ASP A 291 55.62 -3.82 -32.91
CA ASP A 291 56.35 -3.47 -34.14
C ASP A 291 56.81 -4.71 -34.95
N GLN A 292 56.74 -5.91 -34.37
CA GLN A 292 57.33 -7.12 -34.96
C GLN A 292 56.46 -7.79 -36.05
N LYS A 293 55.17 -7.43 -36.20
CA LYS A 293 54.27 -8.07 -37.18
C LYS A 293 53.24 -7.10 -37.80
N PRO A 294 53.63 -6.31 -38.81
CA PRO A 294 52.76 -5.29 -39.41
C PRO A 294 51.52 -5.87 -40.10
N ASP A 295 51.59 -7.10 -40.63
CA ASP A 295 50.47 -7.72 -41.35
C ASP A 295 49.35 -8.19 -40.41
N GLU A 296 49.68 -8.73 -39.23
CA GLU A 296 48.70 -9.11 -38.20
C GLU A 296 47.98 -7.86 -37.66
N ALA A 297 48.74 -6.79 -37.38
CA ALA A 297 48.19 -5.51 -36.93
C ALA A 297 47.22 -4.88 -37.95
N ARG A 298 47.54 -4.95 -39.25
CA ARG A 298 46.63 -4.50 -40.33
C ARG A 298 45.35 -5.32 -40.38
N GLN A 299 45.43 -6.63 -40.16
CA GLN A 299 44.27 -7.52 -40.16
C GLN A 299 43.36 -7.25 -38.95
N GLU A 300 43.93 -7.00 -37.77
CA GLU A 300 43.18 -6.62 -36.56
C GLU A 300 42.52 -5.24 -36.73
N LEU A 301 43.23 -4.26 -37.28
CA LEU A 301 42.67 -2.94 -37.56
C LEU A 301 41.54 -3.00 -38.57
N ALA A 302 41.67 -3.82 -39.63
CA ALA A 302 40.60 -4.04 -40.59
C ALA A 302 39.34 -4.66 -39.94
N ARG A 303 39.52 -5.64 -39.04
CA ARG A 303 38.41 -6.23 -38.27
C ARG A 303 37.78 -5.22 -37.33
N LEU A 304 38.59 -4.44 -36.61
CA LEU A 304 38.11 -3.39 -35.71
C LEU A 304 37.32 -2.32 -36.47
N LYS A 305 37.83 -1.88 -37.63
CA LYS A 305 37.15 -0.92 -38.51
C LYS A 305 35.80 -1.44 -38.95
N ALA A 306 35.75 -2.67 -39.45
CA ALA A 306 34.51 -3.26 -39.91
C ALA A 306 33.50 -3.38 -38.75
N ALA A 307 33.96 -3.80 -37.56
CA ALA A 307 33.13 -3.83 -36.35
C ALA A 307 32.61 -2.44 -35.97
N ALA A 308 33.47 -1.42 -35.95
CA ALA A 308 33.10 -0.05 -35.61
C ALA A 308 32.09 0.53 -36.62
N GLN A 309 32.30 0.30 -37.93
CA GLN A 309 31.38 0.74 -38.97
C GLN A 309 30.00 0.08 -38.85
N ARG A 310 29.94 -1.23 -38.58
CA ARG A 310 28.68 -1.96 -38.37
C ARG A 310 27.94 -1.49 -37.13
N MET A 311 28.65 -1.30 -36.02
CA MET A 311 28.06 -0.76 -34.79
C MET A 311 27.56 0.67 -34.97
N ALA A 312 28.31 1.52 -35.66
CA ALA A 312 27.88 2.89 -35.94
C ALA A 312 26.72 2.95 -36.94
N ALA A 313 26.69 2.08 -37.96
CA ALA A 313 25.54 1.96 -38.86
C ALA A 313 24.27 1.56 -38.09
N ALA A 314 24.39 0.58 -37.17
CA ALA A 314 23.30 0.20 -36.28
C ALA A 314 22.84 1.38 -35.39
N ALA A 315 23.78 2.13 -34.81
CA ALA A 315 23.50 3.32 -34.01
C ALA A 315 22.77 4.42 -34.81
N ARG A 316 23.25 4.73 -36.03
CA ARG A 316 22.60 5.71 -36.93
C ARG A 316 21.19 5.26 -37.33
N SER A 317 21.01 3.99 -37.69
CA SER A 317 19.69 3.44 -38.03
C SER A 317 18.72 3.48 -36.83
N TYR A 318 19.25 3.35 -35.61
CA TYR A 318 18.48 3.47 -34.39
C TYR A 318 18.08 4.92 -34.12
N GLN A 319 19.01 5.88 -34.25
CA GLN A 319 18.75 7.32 -34.10
C GLN A 319 17.71 7.84 -35.11
N GLN A 320 17.81 7.43 -36.37
CA GLN A 320 16.84 7.83 -37.41
C GLN A 320 15.41 7.39 -37.05
N ARG A 321 15.27 6.15 -36.56
CA ARG A 321 13.96 5.59 -36.18
C ARG A 321 13.43 6.18 -34.87
N SER A 322 14.28 6.45 -33.89
CA SER A 322 13.86 7.03 -32.62
C SER A 322 13.49 8.52 -32.75
N GLY A 323 14.20 9.28 -33.60
CA GLY A 323 13.92 10.70 -33.87
C GLY A 323 12.65 10.97 -34.70
N GLN A 324 12.25 10.05 -35.59
CA GLN A 324 10.98 10.16 -36.32
C GLN A 324 9.76 9.96 -35.40
N ASN A 325 9.86 9.08 -34.40
CA ASN A 325 8.73 8.83 -33.50
C ASN A 325 8.48 9.95 -32.47
N SER A 326 9.49 10.75 -32.12
CA SER A 326 9.31 11.88 -31.19
C SER A 326 8.76 13.13 -31.86
N SER A 327 9.02 13.34 -33.16
CA SER A 327 8.53 14.48 -33.93
C SER A 327 7.09 14.32 -34.42
N GLN A 328 6.58 13.09 -34.53
CA GLN A 328 5.21 12.84 -35.03
C GLN A 328 4.13 12.90 -33.95
N LYS A 329 4.49 12.91 -32.66
CA LYS A 329 3.53 12.93 -31.54
C LYS A 329 3.19 14.34 -31.01
N SER A 330 3.90 15.38 -31.48
CA SER A 330 3.62 16.79 -31.13
C SER A 330 2.91 17.58 -32.24
N GLY A 331 2.57 16.96 -33.38
CA GLY A 331 1.97 17.64 -34.53
C GLY A 331 0.44 17.65 -34.63
N SER A 332 -0.29 17.07 -33.66
CA SER A 332 -1.76 16.88 -33.77
C SER A 332 -2.59 17.83 -32.88
N GLN A 333 -2.06 18.98 -32.46
CA GLN A 333 -2.82 19.95 -31.65
C GLN A 333 -2.58 21.41 -32.03
N SER A 334 -2.44 21.71 -33.32
CA SER A 334 -2.39 23.10 -33.81
C SER A 334 -2.98 23.24 -35.20
N GLN A 335 -4.29 23.05 -35.34
CA GLN A 335 -5.01 23.53 -36.53
C GLN A 335 -6.41 24.01 -36.14
N SER A 336 -6.46 25.10 -35.38
CA SER A 336 -7.58 26.05 -35.44
C SER A 336 -7.17 27.38 -34.82
N GLN A 337 -6.62 28.27 -35.66
CA GLN A 337 -6.93 29.71 -35.65
C GLN A 337 -6.23 30.39 -36.82
N ASN A 338 -7.00 30.56 -37.90
CA ASN A 338 -6.79 31.59 -38.90
C ASN A 338 -7.10 32.95 -38.25
N ASN A 339 -6.13 33.86 -38.15
CA ASN A 339 -6.30 35.20 -38.71
C ASN A 339 -4.99 35.98 -38.83
N ALA A 340 -4.95 36.83 -39.86
CA ALA A 340 -3.80 37.49 -40.44
C ALA A 340 -3.24 38.66 -39.59
N SER A 341 -1.92 38.87 -39.66
CA SER A 341 -1.32 40.05 -40.34
C SER A 341 0.20 40.19 -40.11
N THR A 342 0.95 40.07 -41.22
CA THR A 342 2.17 40.85 -41.60
C THR A 342 3.30 41.14 -40.60
N SER A 343 4.44 40.46 -40.75
CA SER A 343 5.76 41.04 -41.14
C SER A 343 6.91 40.02 -41.04
N PRO A 344 7.95 40.06 -41.92
CA PRO A 344 9.07 39.12 -41.90
C PRO A 344 10.37 39.75 -41.36
N LYS A 345 11.09 39.07 -40.46
CA LYS A 345 12.57 38.95 -40.49
C LYS A 345 13.15 38.14 -39.31
N SER A 346 14.26 37.47 -39.64
CA SER A 346 15.34 36.91 -38.83
C SER A 346 15.10 35.66 -37.97
N SER A 347 15.38 34.52 -38.61
CA SER A 347 16.45 33.56 -38.27
C SER A 347 16.93 33.40 -36.81
N GLN A 348 17.03 32.11 -36.43
CA GLN A 348 18.02 31.52 -35.51
C GLN A 348 17.64 31.41 -34.03
N SER A 349 16.95 30.31 -33.69
CA SER A 349 17.13 29.60 -32.41
C SER A 349 16.46 28.22 -32.46
N GLY A 350 17.28 27.19 -32.72
CA GLY A 350 16.90 25.80 -32.49
C GLY A 350 16.89 25.54 -30.99
N GLN A 351 15.73 25.74 -30.36
CA GLN A 351 15.54 25.49 -28.94
C GLN A 351 15.22 24.00 -28.73
N GLN A 352 16.26 23.28 -28.33
CA GLN A 352 16.22 21.92 -27.81
C GLN A 352 15.23 21.87 -26.64
N ALA A 353 14.20 21.03 -26.75
CA ALA A 353 13.25 20.78 -25.68
C ALA A 353 13.96 20.06 -24.52
N GLN A 354 14.29 20.85 -23.51
CA GLN A 354 14.92 20.50 -22.24
C GLN A 354 13.85 19.93 -21.31
N GLY A 355 13.58 18.63 -21.42
CA GLY A 355 12.74 17.89 -20.48
C GLY A 355 13.55 16.73 -19.88
N SER A 356 13.70 16.74 -18.54
CA SER A 356 14.45 15.77 -17.73
C SER A 356 15.99 15.91 -17.74
N GLN A 357 16.45 17.06 -17.27
CA GLN A 357 17.80 17.24 -16.74
C GLN A 357 17.91 16.60 -15.35
N GLY A 358 18.76 15.59 -15.24
CA GLY A 358 19.04 14.87 -13.99
C GLY A 358 20.32 14.04 -14.11
N ALA A 359 21.45 14.73 -14.22
CA ALA A 359 22.80 14.35 -13.75
C ALA A 359 23.29 12.90 -13.98
N SER A 360 23.87 12.67 -15.16
CA SER A 360 25.31 12.38 -15.32
C SER A 360 25.58 12.23 -16.82
N SER A 361 26.68 12.80 -17.29
CA SER A 361 27.12 12.82 -18.69
C SER A 361 27.56 11.43 -19.16
N SER A 362 26.68 10.44 -19.05
CA SER A 362 26.79 9.19 -19.78
C SER A 362 26.55 9.53 -21.24
N GLU A 363 27.61 9.84 -21.98
CA GLU A 363 27.61 9.80 -23.44
C GLU A 363 26.80 8.58 -23.87
N SER A 364 25.74 8.81 -24.62
CA SER A 364 24.82 7.75 -24.96
C SER A 364 25.58 6.73 -25.83
N MET A 365 25.32 5.43 -25.63
CA MET A 365 26.12 4.35 -26.24
C MET A 365 26.19 4.46 -27.77
N ASP A 366 25.16 5.00 -28.42
CA ASP A 366 25.12 5.38 -29.83
C ASP A 366 26.20 6.40 -30.21
N GLN A 367 26.44 7.43 -29.40
CA GLN A 367 27.51 8.39 -29.64
C GLN A 367 28.89 7.76 -29.49
N GLN A 368 29.06 6.84 -28.53
CA GLN A 368 30.31 6.10 -28.35
C GLN A 368 30.62 5.17 -29.53
N MET A 369 29.60 4.55 -30.13
CA MET A 369 29.79 3.73 -31.33
C MET A 369 30.17 4.58 -32.56
N ILE A 370 29.54 5.74 -32.73
CA ILE A 370 29.84 6.66 -33.84
C ILE A 370 31.24 7.30 -33.67
N SER A 371 31.61 7.70 -32.45
CA SER A 371 32.92 8.28 -32.18
C SER A 371 34.05 7.27 -32.37
N LEU A 372 33.83 6.01 -32.00
CA LEU A 372 34.77 4.92 -32.26
C LEU A 372 35.01 4.75 -33.77
N GLU A 373 33.95 4.73 -34.60
CA GLU A 373 34.09 4.66 -36.06
C GLU A 373 34.93 5.82 -36.62
N GLN A 374 34.67 7.05 -36.17
CA GLN A 374 35.41 8.22 -36.62
C GLN A 374 36.91 8.13 -36.28
N GLN A 375 37.24 7.72 -35.06
CA GLN A 375 38.63 7.59 -34.63
C GLN A 375 39.36 6.44 -35.35
N VAL A 376 38.66 5.33 -35.63
CA VAL A 376 39.24 4.21 -36.38
C VAL A 376 39.52 4.59 -37.84
N ASN A 377 38.62 5.36 -38.46
CA ASN A 377 38.86 5.89 -39.81
C ASN A 377 40.04 6.88 -39.86
N GLN A 378 40.20 7.73 -38.83
CA GLN A 378 41.36 8.63 -38.72
C GLN A 378 42.67 7.84 -38.55
N LEU A 379 42.68 6.83 -37.67
CA LEU A 379 43.85 5.97 -37.47
C LEU A 379 44.28 5.29 -38.79
N GLU A 380 43.33 4.79 -39.57
CA GLU A 380 43.62 4.16 -40.86
C GLU A 380 44.22 5.14 -41.87
N GLN A 381 43.68 6.37 -41.96
CA GLN A 381 44.21 7.42 -42.84
C GLN A 381 45.67 7.77 -42.46
N HIS A 382 45.96 7.94 -41.17
CA HIS A 382 47.32 8.21 -40.69
C HIS A 382 48.27 7.03 -40.96
N MET A 383 47.78 5.78 -40.81
CA MET A 383 48.56 4.59 -41.13
C MET A 383 48.90 4.44 -42.62
N GLN A 384 48.03 4.90 -43.52
CA GLN A 384 48.29 4.89 -44.96
C GLN A 384 49.29 5.98 -45.37
N GLN A 385 49.25 7.14 -44.72
CA GLN A 385 50.11 8.27 -45.06
C GLN A 385 51.52 8.13 -44.47
N ASN A 386 51.64 7.82 -43.18
CA ASN A 386 52.93 7.76 -42.48
C ASN A 386 52.89 6.72 -41.33
N PRO A 387 53.22 5.45 -41.61
CA PRO A 387 53.08 4.35 -40.64
C PRO A 387 53.98 4.49 -39.40
N SER A 388 55.07 5.27 -39.49
CA SER A 388 56.05 5.46 -38.39
C SER A 388 55.89 6.78 -37.62
N SER A 389 54.88 7.60 -37.94
CA SER A 389 54.69 8.90 -37.29
C SER A 389 54.25 8.77 -35.83
N THR A 390 54.73 9.67 -34.97
CA THR A 390 54.24 9.85 -33.58
C THR A 390 52.74 10.11 -33.51
N GLU A 391 52.15 10.69 -34.57
CA GLU A 391 50.71 10.90 -34.72
C GLU A 391 49.91 9.59 -34.75
N CYS A 392 50.46 8.53 -35.38
CA CYS A 392 49.84 7.20 -35.41
C CYS A 392 49.69 6.62 -34.01
N LYS A 393 50.73 6.76 -33.15
CA LYS A 393 50.69 6.32 -31.75
C LYS A 393 49.62 7.08 -30.95
N ASN A 394 49.49 8.38 -31.18
CA ASN A 394 48.47 9.19 -30.52
C ASN A 394 47.04 8.76 -30.94
N CYS A 395 46.81 8.54 -32.24
CA CYS A 395 45.53 8.04 -32.74
C CYS A 395 45.21 6.64 -32.21
N GLN A 396 46.22 5.76 -32.13
CA GLN A 396 46.06 4.42 -31.57
C GLN A 396 45.65 4.47 -30.09
N ASN A 397 46.28 5.35 -29.31
CA ASN A 397 45.91 5.57 -27.91
C ASN A 397 44.48 6.10 -27.76
N GLN A 398 44.03 6.99 -28.66
CA GLN A 398 42.64 7.49 -28.66
C GLN A 398 41.64 6.37 -28.95
N VAL A 399 41.91 5.55 -29.98
CA VAL A 399 41.08 4.38 -30.32
C VAL A 399 41.03 3.39 -29.15
N GLN A 400 42.16 3.10 -28.52
CA GLN A 400 42.19 2.25 -27.32
C GLN A 400 41.35 2.83 -26.18
N GLN A 401 41.41 4.15 -25.96
CA GLN A 401 40.60 4.83 -24.96
C GLN A 401 39.10 4.74 -25.26
N GLN A 402 38.67 4.89 -26.52
CA GLN A 402 37.25 4.73 -26.89
C GLN A 402 36.79 3.28 -26.80
N ILE A 403 37.63 2.31 -27.18
CA ILE A 403 37.32 0.89 -26.99
C ILE A 403 37.19 0.58 -25.49
N ALA A 404 38.06 1.13 -24.65
CA ALA A 404 37.96 0.98 -23.20
C ALA A 404 36.63 1.56 -22.68
N LYS A 405 36.25 2.78 -23.10
CA LYS A 405 34.96 3.40 -22.75
C LYS A 405 33.75 2.58 -23.21
N LEU A 406 33.75 2.10 -24.47
CA LEU A 406 32.68 1.27 -25.01
C LEU A 406 32.60 -0.09 -24.30
N SER A 407 33.75 -0.69 -23.98
CA SER A 407 33.80 -1.93 -23.20
C SER A 407 33.25 -1.72 -21.79
N GLN A 408 33.54 -0.58 -21.17
CA GLN A 408 33.01 -0.22 -19.86
C GLN A 408 31.50 0.04 -19.91
N SER A 409 30.98 0.69 -20.95
CA SER A 409 29.54 0.88 -21.13
C SER A 409 28.80 -0.44 -21.41
N LEU A 410 29.41 -1.37 -22.16
CA LEU A 410 28.90 -2.75 -22.30
C LEU A 410 28.87 -3.50 -20.96
N CYS A 411 29.93 -3.44 -20.17
CA CYS A 411 29.95 -4.03 -18.82
C CYS A 411 28.87 -3.42 -17.91
N ARG A 412 28.69 -2.10 -17.96
CA ARG A 412 27.60 -1.41 -17.24
C ARG A 412 26.23 -1.86 -17.72
N SER A 413 26.05 -2.09 -19.02
CA SER A 413 24.80 -2.62 -19.56
C SER A 413 24.51 -4.05 -19.10
N ALA A 414 25.54 -4.89 -18.94
CA ALA A 414 25.41 -6.22 -18.32
C ALA A 414 24.98 -6.12 -16.86
N ALA A 415 25.62 -5.24 -16.08
CA ALA A 415 25.25 -4.99 -14.69
C ALA A 415 23.78 -4.54 -14.58
N GLN A 416 23.33 -3.63 -15.45
CA GLN A 416 21.95 -3.15 -15.52
C GLN A 416 20.96 -4.24 -15.96
N CYS A 417 21.31 -5.09 -16.92
CA CYS A 417 20.48 -6.22 -17.35
C CYS A 417 20.30 -7.25 -16.23
N ASN A 418 21.38 -7.59 -15.53
CA ASN A 418 21.33 -8.47 -14.36
C ASN A 418 20.49 -7.86 -13.24
N ALA A 419 20.70 -6.58 -12.94
CA ALA A 419 19.91 -5.81 -11.99
C ALA A 419 18.40 -5.85 -12.32
N ALA A 420 18.03 -5.62 -13.58
CA ALA A 420 16.65 -5.65 -14.04
C ALA A 420 16.02 -7.06 -13.92
N LYS A 421 16.78 -8.13 -14.21
CA LYS A 421 16.33 -9.52 -14.01
C LYS A 421 16.05 -9.80 -12.54
N LYS A 422 16.95 -9.39 -11.64
CA LYS A 422 16.82 -9.54 -10.18
C LYS A 422 15.63 -8.76 -9.62
N LEU A 423 15.41 -7.54 -10.11
CA LEU A 423 14.22 -6.75 -9.78
C LEU A 423 12.92 -7.41 -10.25
N THR A 424 12.94 -8.02 -11.45
CA THR A 424 11.77 -8.74 -11.97
C THR A 424 11.45 -9.98 -11.14
N SER A 425 12.46 -10.73 -10.67
CA SER A 425 12.22 -11.85 -9.75
C SER A 425 11.68 -11.40 -8.39
N LEU A 426 12.14 -10.25 -7.88
CA LEU A 426 11.62 -9.68 -6.64
C LEU A 426 10.16 -9.23 -6.81
N SER A 427 9.82 -8.56 -7.92
CA SER A 427 8.44 -8.24 -8.29
C SER A 427 7.56 -9.49 -8.36
N GLN A 428 8.04 -10.57 -8.99
CA GLN A 428 7.30 -11.85 -9.01
C GLN A 428 7.08 -12.42 -7.60
N CYS A 429 8.05 -12.30 -6.70
CA CYS A 429 7.89 -12.73 -5.32
C CYS A 429 6.85 -11.87 -4.58
N THR A 430 6.89 -10.54 -4.72
CA THR A 430 5.85 -9.67 -4.16
C THR A 430 4.46 -9.98 -4.70
N SER A 431 4.34 -10.33 -5.99
CA SER A 431 3.06 -10.73 -6.61
C SER A 431 2.54 -12.07 -6.04
N LYS A 432 3.42 -13.06 -5.85
CA LYS A 432 3.07 -14.32 -5.16
C LYS A 432 2.56 -14.05 -3.75
N CYS A 433 3.22 -13.16 -3.01
CA CYS A 433 2.81 -12.74 -1.68
C CYS A 433 1.40 -12.10 -1.67
N GLN A 434 1.11 -11.22 -2.63
CA GLN A 434 -0.23 -10.67 -2.80
C GLN A 434 -1.27 -11.75 -3.09
N SER A 435 -0.94 -12.75 -3.93
CA SER A 435 -1.83 -13.89 -4.20
C SER A 435 -2.13 -14.70 -2.94
N TYR A 436 -1.14 -14.93 -2.07
CA TYR A 436 -1.34 -15.64 -0.80
C TYR A 436 -2.27 -14.89 0.15
N LEU A 437 -2.18 -13.56 0.18
CA LEU A 437 -3.08 -12.72 0.96
C LEU A 437 -4.48 -12.66 0.35
N SER A 438 -4.62 -12.67 -0.99
CA SER A 438 -5.92 -12.56 -1.67
C SER A 438 -6.74 -13.86 -1.61
N ASN A 439 -6.11 -15.03 -1.74
CA ASN A 439 -6.82 -16.31 -1.90
C ASN A 439 -7.70 -16.73 -0.72
N LYS A 440 -7.48 -16.20 0.50
CA LYS A 440 -8.35 -16.53 1.65
C LYS A 440 -9.71 -15.84 1.61
N GLN A 441 -9.83 -14.66 1.00
CA GLN A 441 -11.12 -13.95 0.92
C GLN A 441 -12.03 -14.48 -0.18
N CYS A 442 -11.47 -14.98 -1.29
CA CYS A 442 -12.28 -15.53 -2.37
C CYS A 442 -12.88 -16.90 -2.02
N ASN A 443 -12.23 -17.67 -1.15
CA ASN A 443 -12.78 -18.96 -0.72
C ASN A 443 -13.88 -18.81 0.35
N SER A 444 -13.79 -17.90 1.32
CA SER A 444 -14.84 -17.78 2.36
C SER A 444 -16.12 -17.07 1.89
N LEU A 445 -16.02 -16.12 0.95
CA LEU A 445 -17.19 -15.44 0.39
C LEU A 445 -17.92 -16.30 -0.66
N SER A 446 -17.21 -17.15 -1.40
CA SER A 446 -17.83 -18.10 -2.34
C SER A 446 -18.46 -19.30 -1.63
N GLN A 447 -17.93 -19.71 -0.46
CA GLN A 447 -18.52 -20.78 0.35
C GLN A 447 -19.78 -20.36 1.12
N SER A 448 -19.96 -19.06 1.40
CA SER A 448 -21.14 -18.52 2.10
C SER A 448 -22.29 -18.10 1.17
N LEU A 449 -22.09 -18.11 -0.16
CA LEU A 449 -23.11 -17.71 -1.14
C LEU A 449 -23.76 -18.86 -1.93
N GLY A 450 -23.50 -20.13 -1.59
CA GLY A 450 -24.35 -21.22 -2.05
C GLY A 450 -23.64 -22.54 -2.27
N GLN A 451 -23.84 -23.46 -1.33
CA GLN A 451 -23.98 -24.88 -1.66
C GLN A 451 -25.24 -25.06 -2.51
N ASN A 452 -25.17 -24.69 -3.79
CA ASN A 452 -26.08 -25.14 -4.83
C ASN A 452 -25.27 -25.15 -6.13
N THR A 453 -24.56 -26.27 -6.34
CA THR A 453 -24.48 -27.01 -7.61
C THR A 453 -24.75 -26.21 -8.89
N GLY A 454 -23.92 -25.19 -9.16
CA GLY A 454 -23.78 -24.60 -10.48
C GLY A 454 -22.44 -25.01 -11.07
N LYS A 455 -22.45 -25.92 -12.06
CA LYS A 455 -21.29 -26.15 -12.94
C LYS A 455 -20.90 -24.82 -13.59
N GLY A 456 -19.93 -24.15 -13.00
CA GLY A 456 -19.41 -22.86 -13.46
C GLY A 456 -18.63 -23.00 -14.75
N ILE A 457 -19.26 -22.55 -15.83
CA ILE A 457 -18.69 -22.31 -17.14
C ILE A 457 -17.61 -21.22 -17.02
N GLY A 458 -16.37 -21.51 -17.45
CA GLY A 458 -15.40 -20.47 -17.82
C GLY A 458 -14.26 -20.18 -16.84
N ALA A 459 -13.64 -21.17 -16.21
CA ALA A 459 -12.25 -21.07 -15.77
C ALA A 459 -11.35 -21.61 -16.89
N GLY A 460 -10.90 -20.74 -17.78
CA GLY A 460 -9.91 -21.10 -18.80
C GLY A 460 -8.55 -21.31 -18.14
N SER A 461 -8.24 -22.54 -17.71
CA SER A 461 -6.85 -22.93 -17.52
C SER A 461 -6.18 -22.90 -18.89
N SER A 462 -5.15 -22.07 -19.02
CA SER A 462 -4.25 -22.11 -20.17
C SER A 462 -3.36 -23.35 -20.06
N GLU A 463 -3.95 -24.52 -20.31
CA GLU A 463 -3.27 -25.81 -20.36
C GLU A 463 -3.24 -26.33 -21.81
N SER A 464 -2.88 -25.45 -22.75
CA SER A 464 -2.60 -25.80 -24.15
C SER A 464 -1.08 -25.91 -24.38
N ARG A 465 -0.40 -26.71 -23.56
CA ARG A 465 0.84 -27.40 -23.97
C ARG A 465 0.53 -28.89 -23.99
N ARG A 466 -0.11 -29.33 -25.08
CA ARG A 466 -0.08 -30.73 -25.50
C ARG A 466 1.33 -31.01 -26.03
N THR A 467 2.21 -31.43 -25.15
CA THR A 467 3.29 -32.33 -25.53
C THR A 467 2.70 -33.73 -25.50
N GLU A 468 2.89 -34.45 -26.61
CA GLU A 468 2.57 -35.85 -26.85
C GLU A 468 1.18 -36.13 -27.46
N SER A 469 1.26 -36.71 -28.65
CA SER A 469 0.20 -37.20 -29.49
C SER A 469 -0.41 -38.47 -28.89
N GLU A 470 -1.46 -38.32 -28.09
CA GLU A 470 -2.36 -39.44 -27.81
C GLU A 470 -3.24 -39.69 -29.03
N LEU A 471 -3.07 -40.88 -29.61
CA LEU A 471 -3.96 -41.47 -30.61
C LEU A 471 -5.35 -41.64 -29.98
N SER A 472 -6.21 -40.65 -30.19
CA SER A 472 -7.62 -40.76 -29.84
C SER A 472 -8.25 -41.86 -30.69
N GLN A 473 -8.65 -42.95 -30.02
CA GLN A 473 -9.50 -44.00 -30.57
C GLN A 473 -10.84 -43.37 -30.96
N ASP A 474 -11.09 -43.32 -32.27
CA ASP A 474 -12.33 -42.84 -32.87
C ASP A 474 -13.47 -43.81 -32.51
N ASN A 475 -14.26 -43.45 -31.49
CA ASN A 475 -15.38 -44.25 -31.01
C ASN A 475 -16.64 -44.13 -31.87
N GLY A 476 -16.56 -43.68 -33.14
CA GLY A 476 -17.61 -43.85 -34.15
C GLY A 476 -18.96 -43.18 -33.87
N LYS A 477 -19.14 -42.53 -32.71
CA LYS A 477 -20.34 -41.80 -32.33
C LYS A 477 -20.19 -40.33 -32.73
N ARG A 478 -20.37 -40.08 -34.02
CA ARG A 478 -20.78 -38.75 -34.50
C ARG A 478 -22.27 -38.58 -34.22
N ASP A 479 -22.59 -38.18 -33.00
CA ASP A 479 -23.90 -37.58 -32.74
C ASP A 479 -23.95 -36.24 -33.49
N GLN A 480 -24.59 -36.25 -34.66
CA GLN A 480 -25.02 -35.04 -35.34
C GLN A 480 -26.01 -34.31 -34.43
N LEU A 481 -25.50 -33.36 -33.66
CA LEU A 481 -26.31 -32.32 -33.03
C LEU A 481 -26.92 -31.45 -34.14
N GLN A 482 -28.05 -31.87 -34.69
CA GLN A 482 -28.96 -30.99 -35.41
C GLN A 482 -29.57 -30.03 -34.39
N GLY A 483 -28.93 -28.87 -34.21
CA GLY A 483 -29.51 -27.76 -33.48
C GLY A 483 -30.77 -27.30 -34.19
N GLN A 484 -31.93 -27.58 -33.59
CA GLN A 484 -33.22 -27.06 -34.02
C GLN A 484 -33.15 -25.52 -33.97
N LYS A 485 -33.19 -24.90 -35.15
CA LYS A 485 -33.07 -23.45 -35.35
C LYS A 485 -34.32 -22.78 -34.77
N GLY A 486 -34.24 -22.36 -33.50
CA GLY A 486 -35.30 -21.65 -32.81
C GLY A 486 -35.55 -20.28 -33.45
N ALA A 487 -36.82 -20.00 -33.73
CA ALA A 487 -37.33 -18.74 -34.26
C ALA A 487 -37.19 -17.61 -33.23
N GLY A 488 -35.99 -17.06 -33.11
CA GLY A 488 -35.73 -15.73 -32.55
C GLY A 488 -35.05 -14.87 -33.62
N PRO A 489 -35.24 -13.55 -33.64
CA PRO A 489 -34.64 -12.66 -34.62
C PRO A 489 -33.12 -12.62 -34.41
N SER A 490 -32.40 -13.59 -34.99
CA SER A 490 -30.96 -13.50 -35.16
C SER A 490 -30.69 -12.72 -36.43
N SER A 491 -30.08 -11.55 -36.27
CA SER A 491 -29.52 -10.75 -37.35
C SER A 491 -28.31 -11.47 -37.94
N THR A 492 -28.54 -12.52 -38.73
CA THR A 492 -27.51 -13.11 -39.59
C THR A 492 -27.58 -12.43 -40.94
N SER A 493 -26.74 -11.41 -41.13
CA SER A 493 -26.44 -10.88 -42.46
C SER A 493 -25.62 -11.92 -43.21
N ILE A 494 -26.12 -12.37 -44.36
CA ILE A 494 -25.39 -13.22 -45.30
C ILE A 494 -24.91 -12.28 -46.41
N GLU A 495 -23.66 -11.84 -46.34
CA GLU A 495 -23.02 -11.10 -47.44
C GLU A 495 -22.40 -12.08 -48.44
N ALA A 496 -22.64 -11.83 -49.72
CA ALA A 496 -22.21 -12.66 -50.83
C ALA A 496 -20.68 -12.66 -50.97
N ALA A 497 -20.11 -13.85 -51.12
CA ALA A 497 -18.67 -14.13 -51.11
C ALA A 497 -17.94 -13.79 -52.43
N ASP A 498 -18.33 -12.74 -53.15
CA ASP A 498 -17.75 -12.40 -54.47
C ASP A 498 -16.71 -11.26 -54.42
N SER A 499 -16.55 -10.57 -53.28
CA SER A 499 -15.45 -9.63 -53.06
C SER A 499 -14.55 -10.16 -51.94
N GLY A 500 -13.41 -10.75 -52.30
CA GLY A 500 -12.42 -11.30 -51.37
C GLY A 500 -11.81 -10.28 -50.40
N SER A 501 -12.55 -9.89 -49.37
CA SER A 501 -12.08 -9.10 -48.23
C SER A 501 -12.55 -9.79 -46.95
N GLY A 502 -11.59 -10.31 -46.21
CA GLY A 502 -11.81 -11.31 -45.17
C GLY A 502 -12.52 -10.83 -43.90
N THR A 503 -13.28 -11.76 -43.34
CA THR A 503 -13.52 -11.98 -41.90
C THR A 503 -13.06 -10.88 -40.94
N VAL A 504 -13.97 -9.98 -40.55
CA VAL A 504 -13.84 -9.23 -39.30
C VAL A 504 -14.18 -10.18 -38.16
N SER A 505 -13.12 -10.69 -37.52
CA SER A 505 -13.18 -11.70 -36.48
C SER A 505 -13.82 -11.17 -35.19
N ARG A 506 -14.23 -12.10 -34.31
CA ARG A 506 -14.74 -11.87 -32.94
C ARG A 506 -13.97 -10.81 -32.12
N GLN A 507 -12.73 -10.47 -32.48
CA GLN A 507 -11.96 -9.40 -31.86
C GLN A 507 -12.60 -8.02 -31.98
N ALA A 508 -13.24 -7.68 -33.11
CA ALA A 508 -13.90 -6.37 -33.26
C ALA A 508 -15.08 -6.24 -32.29
N SER A 509 -15.92 -7.28 -32.22
CA SER A 509 -17.06 -7.31 -31.27
C SER A 509 -16.62 -7.29 -29.80
N HIS A 510 -15.46 -7.87 -29.47
CA HIS A 510 -14.92 -7.82 -28.12
C HIS A 510 -14.35 -6.43 -27.78
N GLN A 511 -13.66 -5.79 -28.74
CA GLN A 511 -13.17 -4.43 -28.59
C GLN A 511 -14.33 -3.44 -28.37
N GLU A 512 -15.40 -3.58 -29.16
CA GLU A 512 -16.60 -2.74 -29.04
C GLU A 512 -17.30 -2.89 -27.68
N ARG A 513 -17.42 -4.12 -27.16
CA ARG A 513 -17.97 -4.36 -25.81
C ARG A 513 -17.07 -3.81 -24.69
N THR A 514 -15.75 -3.95 -24.80
CA THR A 514 -14.83 -3.36 -23.81
C THR A 514 -14.88 -1.84 -23.83
N TRP A 515 -15.06 -1.26 -25.00
CA TRP A 515 -15.23 0.17 -25.20
C TRP A 515 -16.53 0.71 -24.60
N GLN A 516 -17.66 0.03 -24.86
CA GLN A 516 -18.94 0.40 -24.25
C GLN A 516 -18.87 0.41 -22.71
N ARG A 517 -18.24 -0.61 -22.10
CA ARG A 517 -18.06 -0.66 -20.64
C ARG A 517 -17.20 0.48 -20.10
N GLN A 518 -16.15 0.86 -20.80
CA GLN A 518 -15.30 2.01 -20.42
C GLN A 518 -16.09 3.31 -20.48
N VAL A 519 -16.88 3.53 -21.55
CA VAL A 519 -17.75 4.70 -21.69
C VAL A 519 -18.80 4.75 -20.59
N GLU A 520 -19.51 3.63 -20.33
CA GLU A 520 -20.50 3.55 -19.25
C GLU A 520 -19.88 3.82 -17.88
N SER A 521 -18.70 3.24 -17.60
CA SER A 521 -17.98 3.48 -16.34
C SER A 521 -17.62 4.95 -16.16
N PHE A 522 -17.26 5.66 -17.23
CA PHE A 522 -16.89 7.08 -17.15
C PHE A 522 -18.12 7.96 -16.94
N VAL A 523 -19.24 7.61 -17.55
CA VAL A 523 -20.52 8.33 -17.42
C VAL A 523 -21.11 8.16 -16.01
N GLN A 524 -20.93 7.00 -15.37
CA GLN A 524 -21.47 6.70 -14.04
C GLN A 524 -20.67 7.30 -12.86
N ARG A 525 -19.43 7.76 -13.06
CA ARG A 525 -18.66 8.39 -11.98
C ARG A 525 -19.23 9.76 -11.61
N GLU A 526 -19.71 9.92 -10.38
CA GLU A 526 -20.26 11.20 -9.88
C GLU A 526 -19.20 12.31 -9.77
N ASP A 527 -17.92 11.94 -9.72
CA ASP A 527 -16.78 12.87 -9.56
C ASP A 527 -16.44 13.71 -10.81
N VAL A 528 -17.07 13.44 -11.95
CA VAL A 528 -16.77 14.12 -13.22
C VAL A 528 -17.82 15.20 -13.49
N PRO A 529 -17.43 16.48 -13.67
CA PRO A 529 -18.34 17.56 -13.99
C PRO A 529 -19.23 17.24 -15.21
N ALA A 530 -20.51 17.61 -15.14
CA ALA A 530 -21.50 17.28 -16.18
C ALA A 530 -21.11 17.78 -17.59
N GLU A 531 -20.38 18.90 -17.66
CA GLU A 531 -19.86 19.48 -18.91
C GLU A 531 -18.85 18.56 -19.61
N VAL A 532 -17.94 17.93 -18.86
CA VAL A 532 -16.96 16.98 -19.41
C VAL A 532 -17.66 15.72 -19.90
N LYS A 533 -18.71 15.26 -19.19
CA LYS A 533 -19.53 14.12 -19.63
C LYS A 533 -20.27 14.42 -20.93
N ALA A 534 -20.79 15.64 -21.08
CA ALA A 534 -21.47 16.07 -22.30
C ALA A 534 -20.49 16.14 -23.49
N GLY A 535 -19.30 16.74 -23.30
CA GLY A 535 -18.29 16.85 -24.35
C GLY A 535 -17.78 15.50 -24.86
N VAL A 536 -17.52 14.54 -23.95
CA VAL A 536 -17.12 13.17 -24.35
C VAL A 536 -18.24 12.48 -25.13
N LYS A 537 -19.51 12.70 -24.75
CA LYS A 537 -20.67 12.12 -25.44
C LYS A 537 -20.86 12.69 -26.84
N GLU A 538 -20.65 13.99 -27.03
CA GLU A 538 -20.70 14.63 -28.36
C GLU A 538 -19.55 14.19 -29.25
N TYR A 539 -18.33 14.10 -28.71
CA TYR A 539 -17.17 13.62 -29.45
C TYR A 539 -17.40 12.22 -30.03
N PHE A 540 -17.95 11.29 -29.25
CA PHE A 540 -18.23 9.94 -29.75
C PHE A 540 -19.39 9.87 -30.72
N LYS A 541 -20.42 10.71 -30.57
CA LYS A 541 -21.48 10.83 -31.58
C LYS A 541 -20.94 11.34 -32.92
N ALA A 542 -20.01 12.31 -32.88
CA ALA A 542 -19.39 12.85 -34.08
C ALA A 542 -18.59 11.76 -34.83
N ILE A 543 -17.82 10.93 -34.11
CA ILE A 543 -17.07 9.82 -34.73
C ILE A 543 -18.00 8.79 -35.38
N GLN A 544 -19.14 8.48 -34.75
CA GLN A 544 -20.11 7.55 -35.34
C GLN A 544 -20.78 8.10 -36.60
N GLN A 545 -21.07 9.42 -36.65
CA GLN A 545 -21.66 10.06 -37.83
C GLN A 545 -20.69 10.15 -39.01
N VAL A 546 -19.39 10.32 -38.76
CA VAL A 546 -18.37 10.36 -39.82
C VAL A 546 -18.16 8.98 -40.47
N GLY A 547 -18.53 7.88 -39.78
CA GLY A 547 -18.46 6.52 -40.33
C GLY A 547 -19.61 6.12 -41.27
N GLU A 548 -20.72 6.86 -41.28
CA GLU A 548 -21.91 6.56 -42.08
C GLU A 548 -22.00 7.35 -43.41
N GLU A 549 -20.88 7.91 -43.90
CA GLU A 549 -20.87 8.52 -45.24
C GLU A 549 -21.30 7.50 -46.30
N GLN A 550 -22.49 7.73 -46.86
CA GLN A 550 -23.16 6.87 -47.83
C GLN A 550 -22.26 6.58 -49.03
N PRO A 551 -22.16 5.31 -49.49
CA PRO A 551 -21.48 4.99 -50.73
C PRO A 551 -22.18 5.72 -51.88
N THR A 552 -21.45 6.65 -52.49
CA THR A 552 -21.88 7.39 -53.67
C THR A 552 -22.15 6.41 -54.80
N GLN A 553 -23.40 6.36 -55.26
CA GLN A 553 -23.80 5.56 -56.41
C GLN A 553 -23.00 6.01 -57.65
N PRO A 554 -22.39 5.09 -58.41
CA PRO A 554 -21.71 5.45 -59.64
C PRO A 554 -22.73 5.93 -60.68
N ALA A 555 -22.49 7.12 -61.23
CA ALA A 555 -23.26 7.69 -62.32
C ALA A 555 -23.15 6.77 -63.56
N SER A 556 -24.30 6.28 -64.02
CA SER A 556 -24.46 5.57 -65.28
C SER A 556 -24.29 6.52 -66.46
N ASN A 557 -23.31 6.25 -67.32
CA ASN A 557 -23.28 6.64 -68.73
C ASN A 557 -23.02 5.40 -69.57
#